data_AF-A0A384JQX8-F1
#
_entry.id   AF-A0A384JQX8-F1
#
_cell.length_a   1.000
_cell.length_b   1.000
_cell.length_c   1.000
_cell.angle_alpha   90.00
_cell.angle_beta   90.00
_cell.angle_gamma   90.00
#
_symmetry.space_group_name_H-M   'P 1'
#
loop_
_entity.id
_entity.type
_entity.pdbx_description
1 polymer ?
#
loop_
_entity_poly.entity_id
_entity_poly.type
_entity_poly.pdbx_seq_one_letter_code
_entity_poly.pdbx_strand_id
1 'polypeptide(L)'
;MKIGHVRGHQATMITEAEVMEWLKVCIHFDRPKEIVRTSCGNLILDSNFRGNVYLKGLFLEKTSRTHVIKYGYDFAQGHIGRDRKGMEDHEQMGDLLTKVWEEAVRNNGSKLLDMNIDMLLDKENNWGDNSNVVNKMTQFMAEAIWSRLRIKEGNFYYGSQNSAKDSAVIKALLKKEPVLLPDNLWKALKKIQAASDTIRI
;
A
#
# COMPACT_ATOMS: atom_id res chain seq x y z
N MET A 1 -19.57 32.43 -13.13
CA MET A 1 -18.85 32.05 -14.36
C MET A 1 -19.76 31.15 -15.20
N LYS A 2 -19.92 31.39 -16.51
CA LYS A 2 -20.77 30.55 -17.39
C LYS A 2 -19.87 29.85 -18.41
N ILE A 3 -19.88 28.52 -18.45
CA ILE A 3 -19.23 27.74 -19.51
C ILE A 3 -20.35 27.21 -20.42
N GLY A 4 -20.32 27.59 -21.70
CA GLY A 4 -21.33 27.18 -22.67
C GLY A 4 -20.96 25.87 -23.37
N HIS A 5 -21.95 24.99 -23.58
CA HIS A 5 -21.76 23.80 -24.41
C HIS A 5 -21.64 24.19 -25.90
N VAL A 6 -20.71 23.55 -26.61
CA VAL A 6 -20.63 23.62 -28.08
C VAL A 6 -21.86 22.91 -28.64
N ARG A 7 -22.86 23.72 -29.04
CA ARG A 7 -24.13 23.40 -29.77
C ARG A 7 -25.43 23.46 -28.93
N GLY A 8 -26.12 24.59 -29.08
CA GLY A 8 -27.59 24.66 -29.25
C GLY A 8 -28.49 24.50 -28.03
N HIS A 9 -27.99 24.15 -26.85
CA HIS A 9 -28.81 24.01 -25.65
C HIS A 9 -28.49 25.11 -24.62
N GLN A 10 -29.50 25.56 -23.88
CA GLN A 10 -29.39 26.62 -22.86
C GLN A 10 -28.23 26.35 -21.90
N ALA A 11 -27.37 27.35 -21.72
CA ALA A 11 -26.25 27.28 -20.80
C ALA A 11 -26.76 27.17 -19.35
N THR A 12 -26.50 26.05 -18.71
CA THR A 12 -26.71 25.87 -17.26
C THR A 12 -25.74 26.76 -16.49
N MET A 13 -26.23 27.44 -15.44
CA MET A 13 -25.35 28.15 -14.52
C MET A 13 -24.64 27.15 -13.63
N ILE A 14 -23.31 27.13 -13.71
CA ILE A 14 -22.45 26.34 -12.84
C ILE A 14 -22.22 27.15 -11.57
N THR A 15 -22.41 26.50 -10.43
CA THR A 15 -22.14 27.04 -9.10
C THR A 15 -20.65 26.96 -8.78
N GLU A 16 -20.17 27.80 -7.86
CA GLU A 16 -18.80 27.69 -7.34
C GLU A 16 -18.55 26.30 -6.73
N ALA A 17 -19.53 25.74 -6.03
CA ALA A 17 -19.44 24.40 -5.46
C ALA A 17 -19.20 23.31 -6.53
N GLU A 18 -19.88 23.38 -7.68
CA GLU A 18 -19.67 22.44 -8.80
C GLU A 18 -18.28 22.59 -9.41
N VAL A 19 -17.79 23.82 -9.59
CA VAL A 19 -16.41 24.04 -10.05
C VAL A 19 -15.40 23.48 -9.06
N MET A 20 -15.60 23.73 -7.76
CA MET A 20 -14.71 23.21 -6.71
C MET A 20 -14.75 21.68 -6.66
N GLU A 21 -15.90 21.05 -6.88
CA GLU A 21 -16.02 19.59 -7.00
C GLU A 21 -15.23 19.06 -8.20
N TRP A 22 -15.28 19.74 -9.35
CA TRP A 22 -14.46 19.37 -10.51
C TRP A 22 -12.98 19.55 -10.25
N LEU A 23 -12.57 20.57 -9.48
CA LEU A 23 -11.16 20.79 -9.16
C LEU A 23 -10.60 19.71 -8.22
N LYS A 24 -11.45 19.09 -7.37
CA LYS A 24 -11.03 17.98 -6.49
C LYS A 24 -10.48 16.76 -7.24
N VAL A 25 -10.77 16.62 -8.54
CA VAL A 25 -10.22 15.53 -9.35
C VAL A 25 -8.72 15.67 -9.62
N CYS A 26 -8.13 16.84 -9.39
CA CYS A 26 -6.71 17.07 -9.64
C CYS A 26 -5.97 17.44 -8.37
N ILE A 27 -4.99 16.61 -8.01
CA ILE A 27 -4.19 16.74 -6.78
C ILE A 27 -3.35 18.04 -6.73
N HIS A 28 -3.22 18.75 -7.85
CA HIS A 28 -2.42 19.97 -7.91
C HIS A 28 -3.14 21.19 -7.32
N PHE A 29 -4.48 21.15 -7.21
CA PHE A 29 -5.29 22.23 -6.65
C PHE A 29 -5.38 22.15 -5.12
N ASP A 30 -5.37 20.95 -4.57
CA ASP A 30 -5.21 20.70 -3.13
C ASP A 30 -4.03 19.74 -2.94
N ARG A 31 -2.87 20.29 -2.57
CA ARG A 31 -1.62 19.52 -2.54
C ARG A 31 -1.45 18.82 -1.19
N PRO A 32 -1.17 17.51 -1.18
CA PRO A 32 -0.87 16.81 0.05
C PRO A 32 0.37 17.38 0.74
N LYS A 33 0.34 17.39 2.08
CA LYS A 33 1.42 17.94 2.91
C LYS A 33 2.57 16.97 3.12
N GLU A 34 2.27 15.67 3.14
CA GLU A 34 3.27 14.62 3.36
C GLU A 34 3.27 13.64 2.19
N ILE A 35 4.33 13.70 1.37
CA ILE A 35 4.51 12.90 0.15
C ILE A 35 5.90 12.28 0.14
N VAL A 36 5.94 10.97 -0.07
CA VAL A 36 7.15 10.22 -0.38
C VAL A 36 7.20 9.99 -1.89
N ARG A 37 8.17 10.62 -2.55
CA ARG A 37 8.34 10.54 -4.01
C ARG A 37 9.14 9.30 -4.38
N THR A 38 8.69 8.57 -5.38
CA THR A 38 9.38 7.44 -5.99
C THR A 38 9.37 7.58 -7.51
N SER A 39 10.15 6.77 -8.23
CA SER A 39 10.16 6.82 -9.71
C SER A 39 8.89 6.22 -10.31
N CYS A 40 8.26 5.28 -9.58
CA CYS A 40 7.01 4.62 -9.96
C CYS A 40 5.76 5.43 -9.62
N GLY A 41 5.87 6.45 -8.77
CA GLY A 41 4.77 7.27 -8.29
C GLY A 41 5.05 7.85 -6.91
N ASN A 42 4.02 8.43 -6.31
CA ASN A 42 4.11 9.05 -5.00
C ASN A 42 3.26 8.27 -4.00
N LEU A 43 3.83 7.95 -2.84
CA LEU A 43 3.10 7.53 -1.65
C LEU A 43 2.70 8.77 -0.86
N ILE A 44 1.40 8.94 -0.63
CA ILE A 44 0.83 10.11 0.06
C ILE A 44 0.44 9.68 1.48
N LEU A 45 1.14 10.24 2.46
CA LEU A 45 0.93 9.93 3.89
C LEU A 45 -0.08 10.88 4.55
N ASP A 46 -0.43 11.97 3.86
CA ASP A 46 -1.44 12.94 4.31
C ASP A 46 -2.79 12.26 4.54
N SER A 47 -3.34 12.41 5.75
CA SER A 47 -4.59 11.78 6.16
C SER A 47 -5.79 12.20 5.30
N ASN A 48 -5.77 13.41 4.73
CA ASN A 48 -6.87 13.93 3.91
C ASN A 48 -6.97 13.23 2.55
N PHE A 49 -5.90 12.51 2.15
CA PHE A 49 -5.79 11.81 0.88
C PHE A 49 -5.82 10.29 1.05
N ARG A 50 -6.13 9.79 2.25
CA ARG A 50 -6.19 8.34 2.50
C ARG A 50 -7.23 7.67 1.63
N GLY A 51 -6.83 6.56 1.02
CA GLY A 51 -7.67 5.79 0.12
C GLY A 51 -7.82 6.41 -1.27
N ASN A 52 -7.31 7.62 -1.49
CA ASN A 52 -7.37 8.26 -2.79
C ASN A 52 -6.25 7.74 -3.68
N VAL A 53 -6.62 7.34 -4.89
CA VAL A 53 -5.68 6.88 -5.90
C VAL A 53 -5.74 7.84 -7.07
N TYR A 54 -4.58 8.31 -7.48
CA TYR A 54 -4.38 9.22 -8.61
C TYR A 54 -3.47 8.54 -9.64
N LEU A 55 -3.62 8.95 -10.89
CA LEU A 55 -2.72 8.65 -11.97
C LEU A 55 -2.28 9.96 -12.62
N LYS A 56 -1.00 10.30 -12.50
CA LYS A 56 -0.43 11.57 -13.02
C LYS A 56 -1.19 12.80 -12.50
N GLY A 57 -1.57 12.75 -11.22
CA GLY A 57 -2.30 13.78 -10.50
C GLY A 57 -3.80 13.82 -10.75
N LEU A 58 -4.36 12.90 -11.54
CA LEU A 58 -5.81 12.79 -11.79
C LEU A 58 -6.42 11.69 -10.92
N PHE A 59 -7.46 12.04 -10.17
CA PHE A 59 -8.17 11.14 -9.27
C PHE A 59 -8.88 10.03 -10.04
N LEU A 60 -8.77 8.79 -9.55
CA LEU A 60 -9.43 7.62 -10.08
C LEU A 60 -10.66 7.30 -9.22
N GLU A 61 -11.85 7.39 -9.80
CA GLU A 61 -13.13 7.18 -9.11
C GLU A 61 -13.39 5.72 -8.67
N LYS A 62 -12.85 5.34 -7.50
CA LYS A 62 -13.02 4.03 -6.84
C LYS A 62 -12.35 2.89 -7.61
N THR A 63 -11.12 2.58 -7.21
CA THR A 63 -10.31 1.46 -7.72
C THR A 63 -10.75 0.07 -7.22
N SER A 64 -11.61 -0.01 -6.20
CA SER A 64 -12.32 -1.22 -5.78
C SER A 64 -13.34 -0.89 -4.69
N ARG A 65 -14.50 -1.56 -4.64
CA ARG A 65 -15.44 -1.49 -3.50
C ARG A 65 -15.08 -2.45 -2.36
N THR A 66 -14.17 -3.40 -2.60
CA THR A 66 -13.95 -4.55 -1.72
C THR A 66 -12.68 -4.45 -0.88
N HIS A 67 -11.76 -3.54 -1.23
CA HIS A 67 -10.49 -3.39 -0.52
C HIS A 67 -10.30 -1.93 -0.12
N VAL A 68 -10.12 -1.70 1.18
CA VAL A 68 -9.86 -0.36 1.71
C VAL A 68 -8.37 -0.07 1.53
N ILE A 69 -8.04 1.05 0.91
CA ILE A 69 -6.66 1.50 0.76
C ILE A 69 -6.34 2.45 1.94
N LYS A 70 -5.23 2.21 2.64
CA LYS A 70 -4.81 2.90 3.87
C LYS A 70 -4.24 4.28 3.58
N TYR A 71 -3.39 4.38 2.56
CA TYR A 71 -2.68 5.60 2.20
C TYR A 71 -3.17 6.17 0.86
N GLY A 72 -2.72 7.36 0.49
CA GLY A 72 -2.96 7.89 -0.85
C GLY A 72 -1.85 7.48 -1.80
N TYR A 73 -2.15 7.39 -3.09
CA TYR A 73 -1.17 7.05 -4.14
C TYR A 73 -1.35 7.93 -5.35
N ASP A 74 -0.27 8.42 -5.95
CA ASP A 74 -0.29 9.08 -7.25
C ASP A 74 0.72 8.41 -8.19
N PHE A 75 0.24 7.54 -9.07
CA PHE A 75 1.11 6.73 -9.91
C PHE A 75 1.66 7.51 -11.11
N ALA A 76 2.90 7.24 -11.47
CA ALA A 76 3.52 7.79 -12.68
C ALA A 76 3.02 7.08 -13.96
N GLN A 77 2.54 5.84 -13.82
CA GLN A 77 2.13 4.97 -14.92
C GLN A 77 0.93 4.10 -14.52
N GLY A 78 0.16 3.65 -15.52
CA GLY A 78 -1.05 2.84 -15.32
C GLY A 78 -1.95 2.93 -16.54
N HIS A 79 -2.74 1.89 -16.76
CA HIS A 79 -3.76 1.82 -17.81
C HIS A 79 -5.12 1.98 -17.15
N ILE A 80 -5.89 2.95 -17.62
CA ILE A 80 -7.25 3.21 -17.18
C ILE A 80 -8.21 2.78 -18.28
N GLY A 81 -9.35 2.24 -17.87
CA GLY A 81 -10.44 1.92 -18.79
C GLY A 81 -10.94 3.18 -19.51
N ARG A 82 -11.69 2.98 -20.60
CA ARG A 82 -12.23 4.08 -21.42
C ARG A 82 -13.07 5.09 -20.62
N ASP A 83 -13.71 4.64 -19.54
CA ASP A 83 -14.54 5.46 -18.67
C ASP A 83 -13.73 6.23 -17.60
N ARG A 84 -12.42 5.96 -17.49
CA ARG A 84 -11.48 6.60 -16.53
C ARG A 84 -11.90 6.48 -15.07
N LYS A 85 -12.78 5.54 -14.75
CA LYS A 85 -13.30 5.36 -13.38
C LYS A 85 -12.33 4.62 -12.48
N GLY A 86 -11.38 3.88 -13.02
CA GLY A 86 -10.39 3.18 -12.21
C GLY A 86 -9.28 2.59 -13.05
N MET A 87 -8.31 1.98 -12.39
CA MET A 87 -7.44 1.02 -13.07
C MET A 87 -8.30 -0.16 -13.53
N GLU A 88 -8.16 -0.51 -14.81
CA GLU A 88 -8.95 -1.57 -15.44
C GLU A 88 -8.57 -2.95 -14.88
N ASP A 89 -7.34 -3.07 -14.36
CA ASP A 89 -6.74 -4.31 -13.88
C ASP A 89 -6.30 -4.19 -12.41
N HIS A 90 -6.90 -5.02 -11.55
CA HIS A 90 -6.54 -5.14 -10.14
C HIS A 90 -5.11 -5.69 -9.94
N GLU A 91 -4.63 -6.49 -10.88
CA GLU A 91 -3.27 -7.01 -10.85
C GLU A 91 -2.25 -5.89 -11.08
N GLN A 92 -2.48 -5.06 -12.10
CA GLN A 92 -1.69 -3.85 -12.34
C GLN A 92 -1.65 -2.92 -11.12
N MET A 93 -2.79 -2.67 -10.47
CA MET A 93 -2.83 -1.85 -9.25
C MET A 93 -1.94 -2.44 -8.16
N GLY A 94 -2.00 -3.76 -7.95
CA GLY A 94 -1.14 -4.46 -7.00
C GLY A 94 0.35 -4.34 -7.30
N ASP A 95 0.73 -4.43 -8.57
CA ASP A 95 2.12 -4.27 -9.02
C ASP A 95 2.64 -2.86 -8.76
N LEU A 96 1.81 -1.85 -9.02
CA LEU A 96 2.18 -0.46 -8.80
C LEU A 96 2.32 -0.12 -7.32
N LEU A 97 1.38 -0.61 -6.49
CA LEU A 97 1.48 -0.50 -5.03
C LEU A 97 2.78 -1.13 -4.51
N THR A 98 3.09 -2.35 -4.96
CA THR A 98 4.30 -3.06 -4.55
C THR A 98 5.57 -2.29 -4.93
N LYS A 99 5.63 -1.77 -6.16
CA LYS A 99 6.78 -0.99 -6.64
C LYS A 99 6.97 0.32 -5.87
N VAL A 100 5.87 1.04 -5.60
CA VAL A 100 5.92 2.29 -4.81
C VAL A 100 6.42 2.02 -3.40
N TRP A 101 5.91 0.99 -2.72
CA TRP A 101 6.38 0.64 -1.38
C TRP A 101 7.84 0.21 -1.36
N GLU A 102 8.26 -0.63 -2.31
CA GLU A 102 9.65 -1.06 -2.40
C GLU A 102 10.60 0.12 -2.61
N GLU A 103 10.32 1.02 -3.55
CA GLU A 103 11.15 2.21 -3.75
C GLU A 103 11.10 3.17 -2.55
N ALA A 104 9.93 3.35 -1.94
CA ALA A 104 9.79 4.18 -0.75
C ALA A 104 10.70 3.67 0.38
N VAL A 105 10.73 2.35 0.60
CA VAL A 105 11.61 1.69 1.57
C VAL A 105 13.08 1.84 1.19
N ARG A 106 13.45 1.59 -0.07
CA ARG A 106 14.82 1.76 -0.56
C ARG A 106 15.35 3.18 -0.32
N ASN A 107 14.52 4.18 -0.58
CA ASN A 107 14.95 5.58 -0.60
C ASN A 107 14.84 6.28 0.76
N ASN A 108 13.91 5.84 1.62
CA ASN A 108 13.57 6.55 2.87
C ASN A 108 13.80 5.71 4.13
N GLY A 109 14.27 4.47 3.98
CA GLY A 109 14.81 3.65 5.05
C GLY A 109 13.78 3.12 6.04
N SER A 110 14.20 3.00 7.30
CA SER A 110 13.52 2.21 8.34
C SER A 110 12.13 2.74 8.73
N LYS A 111 11.87 4.05 8.67
CA LYS A 111 10.53 4.61 8.97
C LYS A 111 9.46 4.03 8.05
N LEU A 112 9.71 4.02 6.74
CA LEU A 112 8.74 3.53 5.75
C LEU A 112 8.59 2.00 5.84
N LEU A 113 9.69 1.31 6.13
CA LEU A 113 9.65 -0.13 6.38
C LEU A 113 8.81 -0.47 7.62
N ASP A 114 8.94 0.28 8.71
CA ASP A 114 8.13 0.10 9.91
C ASP A 114 6.64 0.36 9.61
N MET A 115 6.32 1.43 8.88
CA MET A 115 4.94 1.72 8.47
C MET A 115 4.35 0.61 7.59
N ASN A 116 5.15 0.03 6.69
CA ASN A 116 4.73 -1.09 5.86
C ASN A 116 4.49 -2.35 6.71
N ILE A 117 5.40 -2.67 7.63
CA ILE A 117 5.25 -3.80 8.56
C ILE A 117 4.01 -3.63 9.44
N ASP A 118 3.81 -2.45 10.02
CA ASP A 118 2.65 -2.19 10.89
C ASP A 118 1.34 -2.33 10.12
N MET A 119 1.32 -1.95 8.83
CA MET A 119 0.19 -2.19 7.95
C MET A 119 -0.01 -3.67 7.59
N LEU A 120 1.07 -4.45 7.46
CA LEU A 120 1.01 -5.90 7.20
C LEU A 120 0.53 -6.69 8.43
N LEU A 121 0.81 -6.19 9.63
CA LEU A 121 0.48 -6.83 10.90
C LEU A 121 -0.85 -6.34 11.50
N ASP A 122 -1.50 -5.38 10.85
CA ASP A 122 -2.82 -4.87 11.24
C ASP A 122 -3.87 -5.98 11.08
N LYS A 123 -4.37 -6.50 12.22
CA LYS A 123 -5.33 -7.61 12.25
C LYS A 123 -6.78 -7.15 12.08
N GLU A 124 -7.03 -5.86 12.26
CA GLU A 124 -8.39 -5.30 12.24
C GLU A 124 -8.82 -4.94 10.82
N ASN A 125 -7.84 -4.66 9.94
CA ASN A 125 -8.09 -4.11 8.62
C ASN A 125 -7.42 -4.95 7.52
N ASN A 126 -8.19 -5.34 6.51
CA ASN A 126 -7.66 -5.97 5.30
C ASN A 126 -7.28 -4.92 4.26
N TRP A 127 -6.14 -4.25 4.48
CA TRP A 127 -5.68 -3.16 3.61
C TRP A 127 -5.34 -3.67 2.20
N GLY A 128 -5.99 -3.09 1.19
CA GLY A 128 -5.73 -3.37 -0.22
C GLY A 128 -4.33 -2.99 -0.67
N ASP A 129 -3.65 -2.10 0.06
CA ASP A 129 -2.25 -1.71 -0.14
C ASP A 129 -1.32 -2.93 -0.17
N ASN A 130 -1.68 -3.97 0.59
CA ASN A 130 -0.86 -5.13 0.86
C ASN A 130 -1.39 -6.44 0.27
N SER A 131 -2.60 -6.45 -0.29
CA SER A 131 -3.26 -7.68 -0.77
C SER A 131 -2.44 -8.40 -1.84
N ASN A 132 -1.66 -7.66 -2.62
CA ASN A 132 -0.73 -8.19 -3.62
C ASN A 132 0.75 -8.12 -3.21
N VAL A 133 1.13 -7.26 -2.25
CA VAL A 133 2.53 -7.09 -1.81
C VAL A 133 3.09 -8.38 -1.24
N VAL A 134 2.29 -9.18 -0.55
CA VAL A 134 2.78 -10.42 0.06
C VAL A 134 2.93 -11.55 -0.97
N ASN A 135 2.03 -11.61 -1.94
CA ASN A 135 2.08 -12.62 -3.02
C ASN A 135 3.17 -12.31 -4.05
N LYS A 136 3.44 -11.01 -4.27
CA LYS A 136 4.46 -10.50 -5.21
C LYS A 136 5.66 -9.89 -4.48
N MET A 137 5.89 -10.30 -3.24
CA MET A 137 6.96 -9.76 -2.41
C MET A 137 8.30 -10.04 -3.07
N THR A 138 9.05 -8.98 -3.36
CA THR A 138 10.40 -9.13 -3.89
C THR A 138 11.34 -9.65 -2.81
N GLN A 139 12.44 -10.27 -3.23
CA GLN A 139 13.47 -10.75 -2.31
C GLN A 139 13.99 -9.63 -1.43
N PHE A 140 14.23 -8.44 -2.01
CA PHE A 140 14.66 -7.25 -1.27
C PHE A 140 13.69 -6.90 -0.13
N MET A 141 12.39 -6.78 -0.43
CA MET A 141 11.40 -6.39 0.58
C MET A 141 11.31 -7.41 1.71
N ALA A 142 11.34 -8.70 1.37
CA ALA A 142 11.26 -9.75 2.36
C ALA A 142 12.53 -9.86 3.22
N GLU A 143 13.73 -9.66 2.64
CA GLU A 143 14.99 -9.55 3.40
C GLU A 143 15.00 -8.33 4.33
N ALA A 144 14.50 -7.19 3.85
CA ALA A 144 14.37 -5.96 4.63
C ALA A 144 13.42 -6.16 5.82
N ILE A 145 12.23 -6.73 5.57
CA ILE A 145 11.26 -7.07 6.61
C ILE A 145 11.89 -8.05 7.60
N TRP A 146 12.50 -9.15 7.14
CA TRP A 146 13.11 -10.15 8.01
C TRP A 146 14.17 -9.53 8.92
N SER A 147 15.08 -8.74 8.34
CA SER A 147 16.14 -8.05 9.08
C SER A 147 15.54 -7.07 10.09
N ARG A 148 14.49 -6.34 9.73
CA ARG A 148 13.82 -5.39 10.62
C ARG A 148 13.10 -6.07 11.78
N LEU A 149 12.41 -7.19 11.53
CA LEU A 149 11.74 -7.99 12.56
C LEU A 149 12.75 -8.56 13.56
N ARG A 150 13.95 -8.99 13.12
CA ARG A 150 15.01 -9.49 14.00
C ARG A 150 15.60 -8.42 14.92
N ILE A 151 15.58 -7.15 14.51
CA ILE A 151 16.09 -6.02 15.31
C ILE A 151 15.03 -5.53 16.31
N LYS A 152 13.74 -5.75 16.06
CA LYS A 152 12.68 -5.43 17.02
C LYS A 152 12.78 -6.38 18.23
N GLU A 153 13.58 -5.96 19.22
CA GLU A 153 13.83 -6.72 20.44
C GLU A 153 12.53 -7.12 21.14
N GLY A 154 12.51 -8.32 21.71
CA GLY A 154 11.41 -8.82 22.52
C GLY A 154 10.26 -9.47 21.75
N ASN A 155 10.22 -9.37 20.42
CA ASN A 155 9.20 -10.03 19.61
C ASN A 155 9.66 -11.41 19.11
N PHE A 156 8.78 -12.40 19.26
CA PHE A 156 8.97 -13.74 18.73
C PHE A 156 7.89 -14.04 17.71
N TYR A 157 8.29 -14.23 16.46
CA TYR A 157 7.36 -14.35 15.35
C TYR A 157 7.08 -15.82 15.01
N TYR A 158 5.84 -16.12 14.64
CA TYR A 158 5.43 -17.48 14.24
C TYR A 158 4.35 -17.42 13.15
N GLY A 159 4.16 -18.53 12.43
CA GLY A 159 3.10 -18.66 11.41
C GLY A 159 1.87 -19.40 11.92
N SER A 160 0.79 -19.46 11.12
CA SER A 160 -0.43 -20.17 11.54
C SER A 160 -0.23 -21.69 11.66
N GLN A 161 0.72 -22.23 10.90
CA GLN A 161 1.06 -23.64 10.90
C GLN A 161 1.65 -24.02 12.26
N ASN A 162 0.88 -24.76 13.08
CA ASN A 162 1.16 -25.09 14.49
C ASN A 162 1.04 -23.92 15.48
N SER A 163 0.23 -22.90 15.15
CA SER A 163 0.06 -21.68 15.95
C SER A 163 -0.12 -21.91 17.46
N ALA A 164 -0.99 -22.85 17.85
CA ALA A 164 -1.25 -23.15 19.26
C ALA A 164 -0.01 -23.70 19.98
N LYS A 165 0.75 -24.59 19.31
CA LYS A 165 1.95 -25.21 19.86
C LYS A 165 3.08 -24.20 19.96
N ASP A 166 3.36 -23.48 18.87
CA ASP A 166 4.47 -22.53 18.81
C ASP A 166 4.25 -21.37 19.79
N SER A 167 3.02 -20.87 19.86
CA SER A 167 2.63 -19.85 20.85
C SER A 167 2.80 -20.33 22.28
N ALA A 168 2.34 -21.56 22.60
CA ALA A 168 2.50 -22.13 23.93
C ALA A 168 3.98 -22.32 24.31
N VAL A 169 4.82 -22.79 23.39
CA VAL A 169 6.27 -22.97 23.61
C VAL A 169 6.95 -21.63 23.87
N ILE A 170 6.68 -20.61 23.05
CA ILE A 170 7.28 -19.28 23.23
C ILE A 170 6.86 -18.69 24.58
N LYS A 171 5.57 -18.76 24.93
CA LYS A 171 5.07 -18.25 26.21
C LYS A 171 5.68 -19.00 27.40
N ALA A 172 5.74 -20.33 27.34
CA ALA A 172 6.22 -21.16 28.44
C ALA A 172 7.74 -21.04 28.67
N LEU A 173 8.53 -21.07 27.60
CA LEU A 173 10.00 -21.11 27.70
C LEU A 173 10.62 -19.72 27.77
N LEU A 174 10.10 -18.77 26.99
CA LEU A 174 10.71 -17.45 26.84
C LEU A 174 10.01 -16.39 27.68
N LYS A 175 8.80 -16.67 28.19
CA LYS A 175 7.96 -15.72 28.94
C LYS A 175 7.72 -14.42 28.16
N LYS A 176 7.55 -14.55 26.85
CA LYS A 176 7.30 -13.44 25.91
C LYS A 176 6.00 -13.68 25.16
N GLU A 177 5.39 -12.59 24.72
CA GLU A 177 4.16 -12.66 23.92
C GLU A 177 4.55 -12.83 22.43
N PRO A 178 4.16 -13.94 21.77
CA PRO A 178 4.51 -14.19 20.39
C PRO A 178 3.61 -13.39 19.43
N VAL A 179 4.18 -13.01 18.28
CA VAL A 179 3.49 -12.26 17.23
C VAL A 179 3.20 -13.18 16.05
N LEU A 180 1.91 -13.46 15.83
CA LEU A 180 1.46 -14.21 14.65
C LEU A 180 1.68 -13.36 13.40
N LEU A 181 2.43 -13.90 12.44
CA LEU A 181 2.58 -13.32 11.11
C LEU A 181 1.50 -13.85 10.16
N PRO A 182 0.99 -13.03 9.23
CA PRO A 182 0.13 -13.50 8.14
C PRO A 182 0.80 -14.64 7.36
N ASP A 183 0.02 -15.63 6.93
CA ASP A 183 0.57 -16.86 6.34
C ASP A 183 1.38 -16.65 5.08
N ASN A 184 0.92 -15.74 4.21
CA ASN A 184 1.65 -15.43 2.98
C ASN A 184 2.99 -14.75 3.32
N LEU A 185 3.04 -13.93 4.38
CA LEU A 185 4.26 -13.27 4.83
C LEU A 185 5.20 -14.30 5.44
N TRP A 186 4.69 -15.16 6.31
CA TRP A 186 5.46 -16.25 6.90
C TRP A 186 6.08 -17.18 5.84
N LYS A 187 5.31 -17.55 4.82
CA LYS A 187 5.81 -18.37 3.69
C LYS A 187 6.91 -17.66 2.91
N ALA A 188 6.73 -16.36 2.60
CA ALA A 188 7.72 -15.57 1.89
C ALA A 188 9.04 -15.45 2.68
N LEU A 189 8.96 -15.15 3.99
CA LEU A 189 10.13 -15.02 4.86
C LEU A 189 10.86 -16.35 5.04
N LYS A 190 10.14 -17.47 5.25
CA LYS A 190 10.76 -18.81 5.35
C LYS A 190 11.51 -19.22 4.09
N LYS A 191 10.98 -18.88 2.90
CA LYS A 191 11.67 -19.18 1.63
C LYS A 191 13.05 -18.53 1.56
N ILE A 192 13.17 -17.31 2.06
CA ILE A 192 14.43 -16.55 2.05
C ILE A 192 15.38 -17.03 3.13
N GLN A 193 14.87 -17.39 4.31
CA GLN A 193 15.67 -18.02 5.34
C GLN A 193 16.32 -19.32 4.81
N ALA A 194 15.51 -20.21 4.21
CA ALA A 194 16.02 -21.45 3.63
C ALA A 194 17.06 -21.19 2.52
N ALA A 195 16.88 -20.15 1.70
CA ALA A 195 17.85 -19.77 0.68
C ALA A 195 19.15 -19.19 1.28
N SER A 196 19.05 -18.43 2.37
CA SER A 196 20.20 -17.83 3.07
C SER A 196 21.03 -18.88 3.82
N ASP A 197 20.38 -19.92 4.35
CA ASP A 197 21.04 -21.04 5.01
C ASP A 197 21.71 -21.98 3.99
N THR A 198 21.23 -22.04 2.74
CA THR A 198 21.85 -22.83 1.65
C THR A 198 23.16 -22.21 1.12
N ILE A 199 23.40 -20.90 1.32
CA ILE A 199 24.64 -20.21 0.87
C ILE A 199 25.74 -20.26 1.95
N ARG A 200 25.48 -20.93 3.07
CA ARG A 200 26.48 -21.17 4.14
C ARG A 200 26.88 -22.65 4.20
N ILE A 201 27.41 -23.18 3.09
CA ILE A 201 28.32 -24.35 3.07
C ILE A 201 29.38 -24.11 1.99
#